data_AF-A0A2E3GKW2-F1
#
_entry.id   AF-A0A2E3GKW2-F1
#
_cell.length_a   1.000
_cell.length_b   1.000
_cell.length_c   1.000
_cell.angle_alpha   90.00
_cell.angle_beta   90.00
_cell.angle_gamma   90.00
#
_symmetry.space_group_name_H-M   'P 1'
#
loop_
_entity.id
_entity.type
_entity.pdbx_description
1 polymer ?
#
loop_
_entity_poly.entity_id
_entity_poly.type
_entity_poly.pdbx_seq_one_letter_code
_entity_poly.pdbx_strand_id
1 'polypeptide(L)'
;DEEHFENILLDIQLAEALVQSYPVDSHDIYRDLFMEDVFRQHNVTREQYNAAYDFYAEDHQAFQRMQERLKKKVYDAEKIEDLNLDY
;
A
#
# COMPACT_ATOMS: atom_id res chain seq x y z
N ASP A 1 -6.26 6.16 -13.02
CA ASP A 1 -5.78 7.49 -12.61
C ASP A 1 -4.59 7.29 -11.69
N GLU A 2 -3.54 8.11 -11.83
CA GLU A 2 -2.26 7.93 -11.14
C GLU A 2 -2.41 8.07 -9.62
N GLU A 3 -3.21 9.04 -9.18
CA GLU A 3 -3.50 9.28 -7.76
C GLU A 3 -4.28 8.12 -7.11
N HIS A 4 -5.22 7.52 -7.86
CA HIS A 4 -5.95 6.36 -7.37
C HIS A 4 -5.04 5.14 -7.22
N PHE A 5 -4.16 4.89 -8.19
CA PHE A 5 -3.19 3.81 -8.11
C PHE A 5 -2.17 4.01 -6.97
N GLU A 6 -1.78 5.25 -6.71
CA GLU A 6 -0.98 5.62 -5.54
C GLU A 6 -1.61 5.23 -4.21
N ASN A 7 -2.91 5.49 -4.06
CA ASN A 7 -3.62 5.16 -2.83
C ASN A 7 -3.75 3.65 -2.66
N ILE A 8 -3.95 2.90 -3.75
CA ILE A 8 -3.90 1.42 -3.71
C ILE A 8 -2.54 0.93 -3.22
N LEU A 9 -1.43 1.46 -3.75
CA LEU A 9 -0.09 1.07 -3.31
C LEU A 9 0.19 1.42 -1.84
N LEU A 10 -0.32 2.56 -1.36
CA LEU A 10 -0.19 2.95 0.04
C LEU A 10 -0.88 1.93 0.95
N ASP A 11 -2.11 1.58 0.63
CA ASP A 11 -2.89 0.64 1.43
C ASP A 11 -2.30 -0.78 1.39
N ILE A 12 -1.72 -1.19 0.25
CA ILE A 12 -0.93 -2.43 0.17
C ILE A 12 0.28 -2.37 1.12
N GLN A 13 1.04 -1.28 1.13
CA GLN A 13 2.20 -1.14 2.01
C GLN A 13 1.81 -1.13 3.50
N LEU A 14 0.71 -0.46 3.86
CA LEU A 14 0.17 -0.46 5.21
C LEU A 14 -0.33 -1.86 5.61
N ALA A 15 -1.02 -2.56 4.71
CA ALA A 15 -1.43 -3.94 4.90
C ALA A 15 -0.21 -4.87 5.12
N GLU A 16 0.87 -4.70 4.34
CA GLU A 16 2.10 -5.48 4.53
C GLU A 16 2.76 -5.19 5.89
N ALA A 17 2.84 -3.92 6.30
CA ALA A 17 3.34 -3.56 7.63
C ALA A 17 2.49 -4.20 8.74
N LEU A 18 1.16 -4.22 8.57
CA LEU A 18 0.24 -4.86 9.49
C LEU A 18 0.45 -6.38 9.53
N VAL A 19 0.66 -7.04 8.38
CA VAL A 19 1.01 -8.47 8.32
C VAL A 19 2.27 -8.77 9.14
N GLN A 20 3.30 -7.91 9.06
CA GLN A 20 4.55 -8.08 9.81
C GLN A 20 4.35 -8.01 11.34
N SER A 21 3.24 -7.45 11.83
CA SER A 21 2.90 -7.45 13.25
C SER A 21 2.36 -8.80 13.76
N TYR A 22 1.92 -9.69 12.86
CA TYR A 22 1.42 -11.03 13.20
C TYR A 22 2.55 -12.08 13.23
N PRO A 23 2.31 -13.26 13.84
CA PRO A 23 3.25 -14.38 13.78
C PRO A 23 3.57 -14.80 12.34
N VAL A 24 4.85 -15.13 12.08
CA VAL A 24 5.36 -15.49 10.74
C VAL A 24 4.56 -16.61 10.10
N ASP A 25 4.19 -17.62 10.88
CA ASP A 25 3.42 -18.79 10.41
C ASP A 25 2.04 -18.42 9.83
N SER A 26 1.53 -17.23 10.15
CA SER A 26 0.24 -16.73 9.69
C SER A 26 0.36 -15.65 8.61
N HIS A 27 1.58 -15.24 8.23
CA HIS A 27 1.79 -14.14 7.28
C HIS A 27 1.09 -14.38 5.96
N ASP A 28 1.23 -15.57 5.38
CA ASP A 28 0.61 -15.89 4.08
C ASP A 28 -0.92 -15.79 4.13
N ILE A 29 -1.54 -16.28 5.21
CA ILE A 29 -2.99 -16.22 5.41
C ILE A 29 -3.46 -14.78 5.50
N TYR A 30 -2.80 -13.97 6.34
CA TYR A 30 -3.19 -12.59 6.54
C TYR A 30 -2.89 -11.71 5.33
N ARG A 31 -1.79 -11.96 4.63
CA ARG A 31 -1.39 -11.20 3.44
C ARG A 31 -2.45 -11.30 2.35
N ASP A 32 -2.92 -12.50 2.03
CA ASP A 32 -3.96 -12.67 1.02
C ASP A 32 -5.28 -12.01 1.45
N LEU A 33 -5.67 -12.16 2.72
CA LEU A 33 -6.88 -11.54 3.26
C LEU A 33 -6.84 -10.00 3.18
N PHE A 34 -5.74 -9.38 3.58
CA PHE A 34 -5.61 -7.93 3.53
C PHE A 34 -5.52 -7.42 2.09
N MET A 35 -4.80 -8.12 1.21
CA MET A 35 -4.72 -7.75 -0.22
C MET A 35 -6.10 -7.81 -0.89
N GLU A 36 -6.90 -8.84 -0.62
CA GLU A 36 -8.27 -8.91 -1.12
C GLU A 36 -9.16 -7.78 -0.57
N ASP A 37 -8.97 -7.41 0.70
CA ASP A 37 -9.73 -6.31 1.28
C ASP A 37 -9.37 -4.96 0.67
N VAL A 38 -8.08 -4.68 0.46
CA VAL A 38 -7.61 -3.46 -0.24
C VAL A 38 -8.22 -3.39 -1.64
N PHE A 39 -8.15 -4.48 -2.42
CA PHE A 39 -8.74 -4.51 -3.75
C PHE A 39 -10.26 -4.26 -3.74
N ARG A 40 -10.97 -4.82 -2.77
CA ARG A 40 -12.40 -4.58 -2.57
C ARG A 40 -12.70 -3.13 -2.22
N GLN A 41 -11.93 -2.52 -1.33
CA GLN A 41 -12.09 -1.12 -0.93
C GLN A 41 -11.90 -0.15 -2.11
N HIS A 42 -10.95 -0.46 -3.00
CA HIS A 42 -10.68 0.33 -4.20
C HIS A 42 -11.52 -0.06 -5.42
N ASN A 43 -12.39 -1.06 -5.29
CA ASN A 43 -13.24 -1.57 -6.38
C ASN A 43 -12.41 -1.97 -7.62
N VAL A 44 -11.26 -2.62 -7.39
CA VAL A 44 -10.35 -3.12 -8.43
C VAL A 44 -10.20 -4.64 -8.32
N THR A 45 -10.01 -5.32 -9.45
CA THR A 45 -9.61 -6.73 -9.44
C THR A 45 -8.09 -6.87 -9.39
N ARG A 46 -7.62 -8.06 -9.00
CA ARG A 46 -6.18 -8.37 -9.01
C ARG A 46 -5.57 -8.25 -10.41
N GLU A 47 -6.31 -8.61 -11.47
CA GLU A 47 -5.88 -8.44 -12.85
C GLU A 47 -5.75 -6.97 -13.25
N GLN A 48 -6.70 -6.13 -12.82
CA GLN A 48 -6.63 -4.68 -13.09
C GLN A 48 -5.46 -4.03 -12.36
N TYR A 49 -5.22 -4.42 -11.11
CA TYR A 49 -4.06 -3.98 -10.35
C TYR A 49 -2.75 -4.39 -11.04
N ASN A 50 -2.61 -5.66 -11.44
CA ASN A 50 -1.40 -6.15 -12.10
C ASN A 50 -1.16 -5.43 -13.43
N ALA A 51 -2.19 -5.23 -14.24
CA ALA A 51 -2.06 -4.49 -15.50
C ALA A 51 -1.64 -3.03 -15.27
N ALA A 52 -2.16 -2.37 -14.23
CA ALA A 52 -1.73 -1.02 -13.86
C ALA A 52 -0.29 -1.01 -13.32
N TYR A 53 0.07 -2.00 -12.49
CA TYR A 53 1.41 -2.15 -11.97
C TYR A 53 2.43 -2.30 -13.09
N ASP A 54 2.17 -3.18 -14.07
CA ASP A 54 3.06 -3.38 -15.22
C ASP A 54 3.20 -2.10 -16.04
N PHE A 55 2.09 -1.40 -16.31
CA PHE A 55 2.08 -0.13 -17.04
C PHE A 55 2.94 0.95 -16.35
N TYR A 56 2.79 1.11 -15.02
CA TYR A 56 3.57 2.11 -14.28
C TYR A 56 5.01 1.67 -14.00
N ALA A 57 5.29 0.37 -13.90
CA ALA A 57 6.64 -0.16 -13.73
C ALA A 57 7.51 0.05 -14.98
N GLU A 58 6.89 0.03 -16.17
CA GLU A 58 7.55 0.39 -17.43
C GLU A 58 7.91 1.89 -17.49
N ASP A 59 7.10 2.77 -16.90
CA ASP A 59 7.42 4.20 -16.70
C ASP A 59 8.17 4.42 -15.38
N HIS A 60 9.47 4.12 -15.42
CA HIS A 60 10.37 4.20 -14.27
C HIS A 60 10.36 5.57 -13.55
N GLN A 61 10.14 6.67 -14.28
CA GLN A 61 10.08 8.01 -13.68
C GLN A 61 8.77 8.26 -12.95
N ALA A 62 7.64 7.83 -13.52
CA ALA A 62 6.35 7.88 -12.84
C ALA A 62 6.39 7.02 -11.57
N PHE A 63 6.92 5.81 -11.65
CA PHE A 63 7.05 4.92 -10.51
C PHE A 63 7.95 5.50 -9.40
N GLN A 64 9.08 6.13 -9.74
CA GLN A 64 9.93 6.78 -8.73
C GLN A 64 9.23 7.94 -8.03
N ARG A 65 8.55 8.83 -8.76
CA ARG A 65 7.76 9.92 -8.16
C ARG A 65 6.68 9.38 -7.24
N MET A 66 6.05 8.28 -7.64
CA MET A 66 5.04 7.57 -6.86
C MET A 66 5.60 7.06 -5.53
N GLN A 67 6.76 6.40 -5.58
CA GLN A 67 7.46 5.89 -4.40
C GLN A 67 7.91 7.02 -3.45
N GLU A 68 8.36 8.15 -3.97
CA GLU A 68 8.72 9.32 -3.14
C GLU A 68 7.50 9.92 -2.43
N ARG A 69 6.37 10.04 -3.14
CA ARG A 69 5.10 10.50 -2.55
C ARG A 69 4.58 9.54 -1.49
N LEU A 70 4.67 8.23 -1.74
CA LEU A 70 4.31 7.18 -0.77
C LEU A 70 5.15 7.29 0.52
N LYS A 71 6.47 7.35 0.40
CA LYS A 71 7.37 7.53 1.56
C LYS A 71 7.00 8.75 2.40
N LYS A 72 6.66 9.86 1.75
CA LYS A 72 6.23 11.07 2.45
C LYS A 72 4.91 10.87 3.20
N LYS A 73 3.90 10.25 2.56
CA LYS A 73 2.60 9.96 3.20
C LYS A 73 2.76 9.05 4.43
N VAL A 74 3.60 8.02 4.33
CA VAL A 74 3.91 7.12 5.46
C VAL A 74 4.59 7.89 6.59
N TYR A 75 5.63 8.67 6.30
CA TYR A 75 6.33 9.48 7.31
C TYR A 75 5.40 10.49 8.01
N ASP A 76 4.53 11.15 7.24
CA ASP A 76 3.56 12.10 7.80
C ASP A 76 2.53 11.37 8.70
N ALA A 77 2.13 10.14 8.36
CA ALA A 77 1.23 9.32 9.19
C ALA A 77 1.88 8.84 10.50
N GLU A 78 3.12 8.33 10.44
CA GLU A 78 3.89 7.91 11.63
C GLU A 78 4.06 9.08 12.60
N LYS A 79 4.35 10.28 12.09
CA LYS A 79 4.52 11.48 12.90
C LYS A 79 3.22 11.93 13.58
N ILE A 80 2.06 11.67 12.97
CA ILE A 80 0.74 11.95 13.58
C ILE A 80 0.46 10.96 14.72
N GLU A 81 0.83 9.68 14.57
CA GLU A 81 0.71 8.69 15.66
C GLU A 81 1.60 9.04 16.86
N ASP A 82 2.87 9.42 16.62
CA ASP A 82 3.78 9.86 17.69
C ASP A 82 3.22 11.06 18.46
N LEU A 83 2.62 12.04 17.78
CA LEU A 83 1.99 13.21 18.41
C LEU A 83 0.73 12.87 19.21
N ASN A 84 0.05 11.76 18.88
CA ASN A 84 -1.16 11.30 19.58
C ASN A 84 -0.87 10.39 20.78
N LEU A 85 0.34 9.83 20.88
CA LEU A 85 0.78 8.98 22.00
C LEU A 85 1.39 9.79 23.17
N ASP A 86 1.69 11.07 22.98
CA ASP A 86 2.26 11.99 23.98
C ASP A 86 1.20 12.65 24.92
N TYR A 87 -0.04 12.13 24.98
CA TYR A 87 -1.14 12.66 25.82
C TYR A 87 -1.55 11.76 26.98
#